data_AF-A0A7H8S658-F1
#
_entry.id   AF-A0A7H8S658-F1
#
_cell.length_a   1.000
_cell.length_b   1.000
_cell.length_c   1.000
_cell.angle_alpha   90.00
_cell.angle_beta   90.00
_cell.angle_gamma   90.00
#
_symmetry.space_group_name_H-M   'P 1'
#
loop_
_entity.id
_entity.type
_entity.pdbx_description
1 polymer ?
#
loop_
_entity_poly.entity_id
_entity_poly.type
_entity_poly.pdbx_seq_one_letter_code
_entity_poly.pdbx_strand_id
1 'polypeptide(L)'
;MKKALRVSPDENGNQIGSRAGILSWSEAGRITENTFLRTYGYPGDKMEETGEISMWGMNGRSDSFLDSSLLFYDMDTNNGQSGAPVLNPSNRMIAVHNAAYTIREGSSERTINGGPKIRRDFTNLFNQMNQ
;
A
#
# COMPACT_ATOMS: atom_id res chain seq x y z
N MET A 1 11.48 7.73 -15.33
CA MET A 1 10.81 8.88 -14.68
C MET A 1 10.07 8.38 -13.46
N LYS A 2 10.29 8.96 -12.28
CA LYS A 2 9.42 8.74 -11.11
C LYS A 2 8.21 9.66 -11.27
N LYS A 3 7.00 9.11 -11.18
CA LYS A 3 5.75 9.86 -11.36
C LYS A 3 4.89 9.70 -10.13
N ALA A 4 4.29 10.79 -9.68
CA ALA A 4 3.20 10.79 -8.70
C ALA A 4 1.97 11.39 -9.38
N LEU A 5 0.78 10.90 -9.01
CA LEU A 5 -0.46 11.52 -9.43
C LEU A 5 -0.63 12.83 -8.64
N ARG A 6 -0.62 13.96 -9.35
CA ARG A 6 -1.04 15.25 -8.81
C ARG A 6 -2.45 15.54 -9.31
N VAL A 7 -3.31 15.99 -8.42
CA VAL A 7 -4.69 16.34 -8.72
C VAL A 7 -4.86 17.85 -8.60
N SER A 8 -5.69 18.43 -9.46
CA SER A 8 -6.09 19.83 -9.37
C SER A 8 -6.99 20.06 -8.15
N PRO A 9 -7.13 21.31 -7.67
CA PRO A 9 -8.12 21.66 -6.65
C PRO A 9 -9.55 21.28 -7.07
N ASP A 10 -10.44 21.13 -6.07
CA ASP A 10 -11.89 21.00 -6.31
C ASP A 10 -12.50 22.26 -6.93
N GLU A 11 -13.79 22.22 -7.28
CA GLU A 11 -14.53 23.36 -7.88
C GLU A 11 -14.56 24.61 -6.99
N ASN A 12 -14.29 24.45 -5.70
CA ASN A 12 -14.23 25.52 -4.70
C ASN A 12 -12.78 25.94 -4.39
N GLY A 13 -11.80 25.45 -5.15
CA GLY A 13 -10.38 25.77 -4.99
C GLY A 13 -9.67 25.02 -3.86
N ASN A 14 -10.27 23.99 -3.26
CA ASN A 14 -9.65 23.25 -2.16
C ASN A 14 -8.72 22.15 -2.65
N GLN A 15 -7.56 22.03 -2.01
CA GLN A 15 -6.62 20.94 -2.26
C GLN A 15 -7.13 19.63 -1.63
N ILE A 16 -6.90 18.48 -2.27
CA ILE A 16 -7.36 17.18 -1.72
C ILE A 16 -6.84 16.92 -0.29
N GLY A 17 -5.58 17.31 -0.03
CA GLY A 17 -4.96 17.14 1.29
C GLY A 17 -5.55 18.02 2.38
N SER A 18 -6.19 19.15 2.05
CA SER A 18 -6.90 19.98 3.04
C SER A 18 -8.29 19.44 3.39
N ARG A 19 -8.88 18.62 2.51
CA ARG A 19 -10.18 17.98 2.72
C ARG A 19 -10.08 16.65 3.47
N ALA A 20 -9.14 15.79 3.07
CA ALA A 20 -9.00 14.44 3.60
C ALA A 20 -7.86 14.28 4.63
N GLY A 21 -6.96 15.26 4.73
CA GLY A 21 -5.70 15.12 5.44
C GLY A 21 -4.64 14.37 4.62
N ILE A 22 -3.45 14.24 5.21
CA ILE A 22 -2.32 13.53 4.60
C ILE A 22 -1.98 12.34 5.48
N LEU A 23 -2.03 11.13 4.91
CA LEU A 23 -1.66 9.91 5.62
C LEU A 23 -0.18 9.94 5.98
N SER A 24 0.12 9.72 7.27
CA SER A 24 1.51 9.63 7.74
C SER A 24 2.21 8.39 7.18
N TRP A 25 3.49 8.52 6.89
CA TRP A 25 4.30 7.44 6.32
C TRP A 25 5.67 7.35 7.02
N SER A 26 6.34 6.22 6.86
CA SER A 26 7.73 6.03 7.32
C SER A 26 8.48 5.14 6.34
N GLU A 27 9.78 5.39 6.15
CA GLU A 27 10.63 4.44 5.45
C GLU A 27 10.54 3.07 6.13
N ALA A 28 10.28 2.02 5.35
CA ALA A 28 9.96 0.70 5.88
C ALA A 28 11.13 0.02 6.61
N GLY A 29 12.37 0.44 6.35
CA GLY A 29 13.56 -0.21 6.91
C GLY A 29 13.60 -1.71 6.58
N ARG A 30 14.05 -2.52 7.54
CA ARG A 30 13.87 -3.97 7.50
C ARG A 30 12.58 -4.29 8.27
N ILE A 31 11.60 -4.88 7.59
CA ILE A 31 10.39 -5.39 8.23
C ILE A 31 10.68 -6.83 8.66
N THR A 32 10.46 -7.13 9.94
CA THR A 32 10.58 -8.49 10.48
C THR A 32 9.45 -9.36 9.93
N GLU A 33 9.69 -10.66 9.77
CA GLU A 33 8.62 -11.63 9.51
C GLU A 33 7.53 -11.52 10.59
N ASN A 34 6.29 -11.88 10.23
CA ASN A 34 5.15 -11.97 11.15
C ASN A 34 4.73 -10.64 11.80
N THR A 35 5.20 -9.50 11.26
CA THR A 35 4.80 -8.16 11.69
C THR A 35 3.34 -7.94 11.32
N PHE A 36 2.51 -7.48 12.26
CA PHE A 36 1.12 -7.15 11.98
C PHE A 36 0.99 -5.98 11.00
N LEU A 37 0.18 -6.16 9.97
CA LEU A 37 -0.07 -5.21 8.89
C LEU A 37 -1.56 -5.01 8.66
N ARG A 38 -1.89 -3.86 8.09
CA ARG A 38 -3.25 -3.52 7.65
C ARG A 38 -3.22 -2.87 6.29
N THR A 39 -4.28 -3.05 5.53
CA THR A 39 -4.53 -2.29 4.31
C THR A 39 -5.99 -1.85 4.27
N TYR A 40 -6.24 -0.69 3.69
CA TYR A 40 -7.58 -0.16 3.51
C TYR A 40 -7.73 0.34 2.07
N GLY A 41 -8.73 -0.13 1.36
CA GLY A 41 -8.97 0.30 -0.01
C GLY A 41 -10.29 -0.24 -0.53
N TYR A 42 -10.37 -0.45 -1.84
CA TYR A 42 -11.63 -0.55 -2.58
C TYR A 42 -11.69 -1.87 -3.36
N PRO A 43 -11.87 -3.02 -2.67
CA PRO A 43 -11.85 -4.33 -3.31
C PRO A 43 -13.16 -4.55 -4.09
N GLY A 44 -13.02 -4.94 -5.37
CA GLY A 44 -14.12 -5.02 -6.32
C GLY A 44 -15.14 -6.11 -5.99
N ASP A 45 -14.70 -7.24 -5.44
CA ASP A 45 -15.60 -8.31 -4.96
C ASP A 45 -16.57 -7.82 -3.89
N LYS A 46 -16.13 -6.93 -2.99
CA LYS A 46 -17.04 -6.34 -2.00
C LYS A 46 -17.98 -5.31 -2.59
N MET A 47 -17.59 -4.62 -3.64
CA MET A 47 -18.50 -3.73 -4.37
C MET A 47 -19.55 -4.53 -5.13
N GLU A 48 -19.16 -5.64 -5.74
CA GLU A 48 -20.08 -6.57 -6.40
C GLU A 48 -21.04 -7.22 -5.40
N GLU A 49 -20.55 -7.63 -4.23
CA GLU A 49 -21.35 -8.24 -3.15
C GLU A 49 -22.39 -7.26 -2.58
N THR A 50 -22.00 -6.00 -2.34
CA THR A 50 -22.85 -5.01 -1.65
C THR A 50 -23.65 -4.12 -2.59
N GLY A 51 -23.24 -4.01 -3.86
CA GLY A 51 -23.79 -3.03 -4.80
C GLY A 51 -23.35 -1.59 -4.56
N GLU A 52 -22.40 -1.34 -3.65
CA GLU A 52 -21.95 0.01 -3.26
C GLU A 52 -20.43 0.16 -3.34
N ILE A 53 -19.95 1.36 -3.69
CA ILE A 53 -18.53 1.70 -3.62
C ILE A 53 -18.14 1.91 -2.16
N SER A 54 -17.52 0.89 -1.57
CA SER A 54 -17.17 0.88 -0.15
C SER A 54 -15.68 0.66 0.08
N MET A 55 -15.14 1.29 1.13
CA MET A 55 -13.79 1.03 1.61
C MET A 55 -13.80 -0.13 2.61
N TRP A 56 -12.88 -1.07 2.45
CA TRP A 56 -12.74 -2.25 3.30
C TRP A 56 -11.33 -2.35 3.88
N GLY A 57 -11.25 -2.78 5.14
CA GLY A 57 -10.00 -3.02 5.84
C GLY A 57 -9.67 -4.51 5.89
N MET A 58 -8.42 -4.84 5.61
CA MET A 58 -7.89 -6.20 5.76
C MET A 58 -6.69 -6.17 6.70
N ASN A 59 -6.59 -7.20 7.51
CA ASN A 59 -5.51 -7.39 8.47
C ASN A 59 -4.72 -8.63 8.07
N GLY A 60 -3.42 -8.62 8.32
CA GLY A 60 -2.55 -9.74 8.03
C GLY A 60 -1.16 -9.50 8.61
N ARG A 61 -0.18 -10.21 8.08
CA ARG A 61 1.19 -10.24 8.58
C ARG A 61 2.20 -10.23 7.44
N SER A 62 3.36 -9.65 7.70
CA SER A 62 4.49 -9.71 6.78
C SER A 62 5.02 -11.11 6.64
N ASP A 63 5.46 -11.41 5.43
CA ASP A 63 5.99 -12.70 5.04
C ASP A 63 7.43 -12.95 5.54
N SER A 64 7.84 -14.22 5.55
CA SER A 64 9.21 -14.64 5.86
C SER A 64 10.20 -14.28 4.74
N PHE A 65 9.74 -14.24 3.49
CA PHE A 65 10.56 -13.90 2.34
C PHE A 65 10.88 -12.40 2.34
N LEU A 66 12.17 -12.08 2.47
CA LEU A 66 12.65 -10.72 2.59
C LEU A 66 13.19 -10.20 1.25
N ASP A 67 12.57 -9.15 0.72
CA ASP A 67 13.10 -8.40 -0.41
C ASP A 67 13.53 -6.98 -0.02
N SER A 68 14.53 -6.44 -0.72
CA SER A 68 15.04 -5.08 -0.45
C SER A 68 14.06 -3.97 -0.85
N SER A 69 13.20 -4.22 -1.82
CA SER A 69 12.30 -3.24 -2.46
C SER A 69 10.82 -3.53 -2.22
N LEU A 70 10.45 -4.80 -2.08
CA LEU A 70 9.08 -5.26 -1.93
C LEU A 70 8.79 -5.70 -0.49
N LEU A 71 7.55 -5.47 -0.05
CA LEU A 71 6.98 -6.04 1.16
C LEU A 71 5.91 -7.04 0.74
N PHE A 72 6.04 -8.30 1.19
CA PHE A 72 5.06 -9.36 0.96
C PHE A 72 4.27 -9.64 2.25
N TYR A 73 3.03 -10.10 2.10
CA TYR A 73 2.10 -10.34 3.21
C TYR A 73 0.94 -11.26 2.84
N ASP A 74 0.29 -11.80 3.85
CA ASP A 74 -0.85 -12.71 3.76
C ASP A 74 -2.23 -12.01 3.82
N MET A 75 -2.29 -10.67 3.72
CA MET A 75 -3.56 -9.95 3.65
C MET A 75 -4.33 -10.35 2.40
N ASP A 76 -5.57 -10.79 2.56
CA ASP A 76 -6.47 -11.08 1.43
C ASP A 76 -6.82 -9.80 0.68
N THR A 77 -6.50 -9.76 -0.61
CA THR A 77 -6.79 -8.62 -1.49
C THR A 77 -7.43 -9.10 -2.78
N ASN A 78 -8.29 -8.27 -3.37
CA ASN A 78 -8.91 -8.51 -4.66
C ASN A 78 -8.62 -7.35 -5.63
N ASN A 79 -8.92 -7.54 -6.92
CA ASN A 79 -8.88 -6.49 -7.92
C ASN A 79 -9.62 -5.24 -7.43
N GLY A 80 -9.01 -4.07 -7.62
CA GLY A 80 -9.47 -2.80 -7.02
C GLY A 80 -8.65 -2.35 -5.81
N GLN A 81 -7.89 -3.25 -5.16
CA GLN A 81 -6.99 -2.86 -4.06
C GLN A 81 -5.65 -2.25 -4.51
N SER A 82 -5.35 -2.23 -5.81
CA SER A 82 -4.14 -1.61 -6.34
C SER A 82 -4.03 -0.14 -5.91
N GLY A 83 -2.92 0.21 -5.26
CA GLY A 83 -2.68 1.54 -4.71
C GLY A 83 -3.03 1.71 -3.23
N ALA A 84 -3.65 0.72 -2.59
CA ALA A 84 -3.99 0.78 -1.18
C ALA A 84 -2.73 0.86 -0.28
N PRO A 85 -2.72 1.70 0.77
CA PRO A 85 -1.59 1.81 1.67
C PRO A 85 -1.48 0.58 2.57
N VAL A 86 -0.26 0.07 2.73
CA VAL A 86 0.06 -0.96 3.71
C VAL A 86 0.60 -0.27 4.97
N LEU A 87 -0.13 -0.43 6.06
CA LEU A 87 0.11 0.24 7.34
C LEU A 87 0.78 -0.70 8.34
N ASN A 88 1.69 -0.14 9.12
CA ASN A 88 2.26 -0.79 10.29
C ASN A 88 1.31 -0.67 11.52
N PRO A 89 1.66 -1.27 12.68
CA PRO A 89 0.85 -1.17 13.89
C PRO A 89 0.63 0.27 14.40
N SER A 90 1.55 1.19 14.07
CA SER A 90 1.46 2.62 14.39
C SER A 90 0.65 3.45 13.37
N ASN A 91 -0.11 2.81 12.48
CA ASN A 91 -0.90 3.47 11.41
C ASN A 91 -0.05 4.34 10.45
N ARG A 92 1.22 4.01 10.24
CA ARG A 92 2.06 4.66 9.24
C ARG A 92 2.13 3.81 8.00
N MET A 93 1.96 4.43 6.83
CA MET A 93 2.19 3.76 5.55
C MET A 93 3.67 3.40 5.41
N ILE A 94 3.93 2.11 5.13
CA ILE A 94 5.27 1.55 4.93
C ILE A 94 5.43 0.84 3.59
N ALA A 95 4.34 0.58 2.87
CA ALA A 95 4.35 0.12 1.49
C ALA A 95 3.03 0.52 0.79
N VAL A 96 2.96 0.29 -0.51
CA VAL A 96 1.74 0.46 -1.32
C VAL A 96 1.44 -0.88 -1.97
N HIS A 97 0.23 -1.43 -1.77
CA HIS A 97 -0.20 -2.66 -2.44
C HIS A 97 -0.29 -2.42 -3.95
N ASN A 98 0.19 -3.36 -4.77
CA ASN A 98 0.03 -3.25 -6.22
C ASN A 98 -0.38 -4.56 -6.90
N ALA A 99 0.02 -5.72 -6.37
CA ALA A 99 -0.14 -6.98 -7.07
C ALA A 99 0.03 -8.19 -6.12
N ALA A 100 -0.31 -9.36 -6.68
CA ALA A 100 0.23 -10.63 -6.23
C ALA A 100 1.53 -10.95 -6.99
N TYR A 101 2.45 -11.62 -6.31
CA TYR A 101 3.77 -12.01 -6.77
C TYR A 101 3.95 -13.50 -6.63
N THR A 102 4.58 -14.12 -7.62
CA THR A 102 5.01 -15.51 -7.53
C THR A 102 6.43 -15.55 -6.97
N ILE A 103 6.60 -16.10 -5.78
CA ILE A 103 7.90 -16.29 -5.12
C ILE A 103 8.30 -17.76 -5.17
N ARG A 104 9.60 -18.01 -5.38
CA ARG A 104 10.19 -19.34 -5.48
C ARG A 104 11.24 -19.52 -4.39
N GLU A 105 11.09 -20.56 -3.60
CA GLU A 105 12.04 -20.97 -2.56
C GLU A 105 12.42 -22.44 -2.80
N GLY A 106 13.61 -22.65 -3.38
CA GLY A 106 14.04 -23.98 -3.82
C GLY A 106 13.14 -24.53 -4.93
N SER A 107 12.50 -25.67 -4.68
CA SER A 107 11.52 -26.31 -5.58
C SER A 107 10.07 -25.90 -5.32
N SER A 108 9.81 -25.05 -4.31
CA SER A 108 8.47 -24.61 -3.96
C SER A 108 8.15 -23.26 -4.58
N GLU A 109 6.93 -23.11 -5.08
CA GLU A 109 6.39 -21.85 -5.62
C GLU A 109 5.10 -21.51 -4.90
N ARG A 110 4.93 -20.24 -4.53
CA ARG A 110 3.65 -19.73 -4.01
C ARG A 110 3.37 -18.32 -4.50
N THR A 111 2.08 -18.00 -4.61
CA THR A 111 1.59 -16.66 -4.92
C THR A 111 1.28 -15.93 -3.61
N ILE A 112 1.75 -14.69 -3.50
CA ILE A 112 1.58 -13.86 -2.31
C ILE A 112 1.33 -12.40 -2.67
N ASN A 113 0.50 -11.71 -1.89
CA ASN A 113 0.27 -10.28 -2.09
C ASN A 113 1.48 -9.45 -1.66
N GLY A 114 1.67 -8.31 -2.31
CA GLY A 114 2.76 -7.42 -1.94
C GLY A 114 2.71 -6.07 -2.60
N GLY A 115 3.80 -5.33 -2.41
CA GLY A 115 4.08 -4.14 -3.19
C GLY A 115 5.29 -3.36 -2.72
N PRO A 116 5.61 -2.25 -3.42
CA PRO A 116 6.80 -1.46 -3.16
C PRO A 116 6.80 -0.86 -1.75
N LYS A 117 7.91 -1.05 -1.04
CA LYS A 117 8.20 -0.42 0.24
C LYS A 117 8.36 1.09 0.07
N ILE A 118 7.93 1.84 1.08
CA ILE A 118 8.32 3.23 1.23
C ILE A 118 9.81 3.27 1.59
N ARG A 119 10.59 3.93 0.74
CA ARG A 119 12.05 3.98 0.79
C ARG A 119 12.54 5.41 0.59
N ARG A 120 13.84 5.62 0.75
CA ARG A 120 14.47 6.95 0.63
C ARG A 120 14.15 7.65 -0.69
N ASP A 121 13.99 6.89 -1.76
CA ASP A 121 13.61 7.42 -3.06
C ASP A 121 12.18 7.98 -3.10
N PHE A 122 11.23 7.36 -2.39
CA PHE A 122 9.90 7.93 -2.13
C PHE A 122 10.03 9.21 -1.29
N THR A 123 10.80 9.18 -0.19
CA THR A 123 11.07 10.36 0.65
C THR A 123 11.58 11.54 -0.18
N ASN A 124 12.57 11.28 -1.03
CA ASN A 124 13.18 12.30 -1.88
C ASN A 124 12.17 12.85 -2.89
N LEU A 125 11.37 11.97 -3.53
CA LEU A 125 10.33 12.39 -4.45
C LEU A 125 9.29 13.27 -3.73
N PHE A 126 8.80 12.83 -2.57
CA PHE A 126 7.83 13.59 -1.77
C PHE A 126 8.36 14.98 -1.40
N ASN A 127 9.60 15.08 -0.95
CA ASN A 127 10.22 16.35 -0.59
C ASN A 127 10.43 17.27 -1.79
N GLN A 128 10.80 16.72 -2.96
CA GLN A 128 10.90 17.49 -4.21
C GLN A 128 9.54 18.03 -4.68
N MET A 129 8.45 17.33 -4.35
CA MET A 129 7.11 17.75 -4.77
C MET A 129 6.50 18.85 -3.90
N ASN A 130 6.98 18.99 -2.67
CA ASN A 130 6.51 19.96 -1.69
C ASN A 130 7.40 21.22 -1.58
N GLN A 131 8.44 21.30 -2.41
CA GLN A 131 9.18 22.54 -2.69
C GLN A 131 8.52 23.23 -3.87
#